data_AF-A0A1F9HLQ7-F1
#
_entry.id   AF-A0A1F9HLQ7-F1
#
_cell.length_a   1.000
_cell.length_b   1.000
_cell.length_c   1.000
_cell.angle_alpha   90.00
_cell.angle_beta   90.00
_cell.angle_gamma   90.00
#
_symmetry.space_group_name_H-M   'P 1'
#
loop_
_entity.id
_entity.type
_entity.pdbx_description
1 polymer ?
#
loop_
_entity_poly.entity_id
_entity_poly.type
_entity_poly.pdbx_seq_one_letter_code
_entity_poly.pdbx_strand_id
1 'polypeptide(L)'
;MKEHHIPVILHKGIALVETVYKNPALRPMVDVDLIVPFNKLSETEACLKSFPFRNDLLFLDLHTDIINTKRFGLLQKKPSARIMKMWQRAQNIDFEGVPALVLSPEDFLIALCFHLAFNHRLCGPLWFSDIAHFLECYNGKLNWAELIQLARDYENAKSVFYCLKYLDEKQGVAIPREVLNELGPKKISLMERMLVERIWKEKPLGLLGFFFSLSLIENQKMRRRYLWLTLTTPR
;
A
#
# COMPACT_ATOMS: atom_id res chain seq x y z
N MET A 1 3.96 -5.17 22.88
CA MET A 1 3.59 -3.88 22.26
C MET A 1 2.87 -2.96 23.25
N LYS A 2 1.70 -3.35 23.80
CA LYS A 2 0.96 -2.56 24.82
C LYS A 2 1.79 -2.25 26.07
N GLU A 3 2.44 -3.26 26.66
CA GLU A 3 3.32 -3.09 27.83
C GLU A 3 4.48 -2.13 27.59
N HIS A 4 4.98 -2.09 26.35
CA HIS A 4 6.07 -1.21 25.91
C HIS A 4 5.55 0.16 25.39
N HIS A 5 4.26 0.43 25.48
CA HIS A 5 3.62 1.66 24.99
C HIS A 5 3.96 1.96 23.53
N ILE A 6 4.01 0.91 22.69
CA ILE A 6 4.25 1.03 21.26
C ILE A 6 2.89 1.03 20.54
N PRO A 7 2.44 2.18 19.99
CA PRO A 7 1.24 2.19 19.19
C PRO A 7 1.49 1.45 17.88
N VAL A 8 0.47 0.73 17.41
CA VAL A 8 0.52 -0.06 16.17
C VAL A 8 -0.67 0.28 15.31
N ILE A 9 -0.42 0.45 14.02
CA ILE A 9 -1.47 0.49 13.00
C ILE A 9 -1.49 -0.87 12.31
N LEU A 10 -2.62 -1.56 12.36
CA LEU A 10 -2.89 -2.74 11.55
C LEU A 10 -2.86 -2.35 10.08
N HIS A 11 -2.27 -3.18 9.24
CA HIS A 11 -2.05 -2.85 7.84
C HIS A 11 -2.41 -3.99 6.87
N LYS A 12 -2.66 -3.63 5.60
CA LYS A 12 -3.05 -4.53 4.51
C LYS A 12 -4.09 -5.58 4.93
N GLY A 13 -3.79 -6.87 4.76
CA GLY A 13 -4.72 -7.96 4.97
C GLY A 13 -5.32 -7.97 6.38
N ILE A 14 -4.54 -7.68 7.42
CA ILE A 14 -5.05 -7.79 8.81
C ILE A 14 -6.02 -6.65 9.10
N ALA A 15 -5.73 -5.46 8.55
CA ALA A 15 -6.66 -4.34 8.59
C ALA A 15 -7.91 -4.63 7.76
N LEU A 16 -7.80 -5.27 6.58
CA LEU A 16 -8.96 -5.65 5.75
C LEU A 16 -9.84 -6.70 6.43
N VAL A 17 -9.26 -7.69 7.11
CA VAL A 17 -10.00 -8.67 7.90
C VAL A 17 -10.89 -7.95 8.91
N GLU A 18 -10.33 -6.96 9.61
CA GLU A 18 -11.09 -6.22 10.60
C GLU A 18 -12.06 -5.21 9.98
N THR A 19 -11.68 -4.43 8.97
CA THR A 19 -12.50 -3.28 8.51
C THR A 19 -13.47 -3.61 7.38
N VAL A 20 -13.21 -4.67 6.60
CA VAL A 20 -13.96 -5.00 5.38
C VAL A 20 -14.58 -6.38 5.47
N TYR A 21 -13.77 -7.43 5.69
CA TYR A 21 -14.24 -8.80 5.58
C TYR A 21 -15.00 -9.30 6.81
N LYS A 22 -14.66 -8.83 8.02
CA LYS A 22 -15.24 -9.24 9.30
C LYS A 22 -15.20 -10.74 9.61
N ASN A 23 -14.49 -11.52 8.79
CA ASN A 23 -14.26 -12.93 8.97
C ASN A 23 -12.88 -13.29 8.39
N PRO A 24 -11.91 -13.71 9.22
CA PRO A 24 -10.57 -14.08 8.78
C PRO A 24 -10.54 -15.17 7.69
N ALA A 25 -11.53 -16.08 7.67
CA ALA A 25 -11.61 -17.15 6.68
C ALA A 25 -11.90 -16.64 5.26
N LEU A 26 -12.49 -15.44 5.11
CA LEU A 26 -12.77 -14.83 3.81
C LEU A 26 -11.55 -14.15 3.20
N ARG A 27 -10.51 -13.87 4.00
CA ARG A 27 -9.29 -13.24 3.52
C ARG A 27 -8.06 -13.96 4.08
N PRO A 28 -7.68 -15.12 3.51
CA PRO A 28 -6.52 -15.87 3.95
C PRO A 28 -5.25 -15.02 3.81
N MET A 29 -4.34 -15.16 4.78
CA MET A 29 -3.08 -14.44 4.85
C MET A 29 -1.98 -15.30 5.45
N VAL A 30 -0.75 -15.01 5.04
CA VAL A 30 0.47 -15.69 5.51
C VAL A 30 1.38 -14.75 6.32
N ASP A 31 1.02 -13.47 6.34
CA ASP A 31 1.73 -12.40 6.99
C ASP A 31 0.79 -11.45 7.73
N VAL A 32 1.31 -10.84 8.80
CA VAL A 32 0.69 -9.72 9.50
C VAL A 32 1.55 -8.50 9.27
N ASP A 33 0.99 -7.49 8.59
CA ASP A 33 1.64 -6.22 8.40
C ASP A 33 1.26 -5.24 9.51
N LEU A 34 2.26 -4.68 10.18
CA LEU A 34 2.08 -3.61 11.16
C LEU A 34 2.86 -2.36 10.73
N ILE A 35 2.25 -1.19 10.88
CA ILE A 35 2.98 0.08 10.83
C ILE A 35 3.28 0.53 12.26
N VAL A 36 4.56 0.81 12.54
CA VAL A 36 5.06 1.28 13.83
C VAL A 36 5.75 2.64 13.69
N PRO A 37 5.77 3.47 14.75
CA PRO A 37 6.47 4.73 14.70
C PRO A 37 7.96 4.52 14.36
N PHE A 38 8.50 5.36 13.48
CA PHE A 38 9.88 5.23 13.03
C PHE A 38 10.89 5.19 14.19
N ASN A 39 10.69 6.02 15.21
CA ASN A 39 11.53 6.10 16.41
C ASN A 39 11.36 4.90 17.37
N LYS A 40 10.32 4.09 17.18
CA LYS A 40 10.03 2.87 17.97
C LYS A 40 10.36 1.58 17.20
N LEU A 41 10.85 1.67 15.97
CA LEU A 41 11.12 0.49 15.13
C LEU A 41 12.12 -0.47 15.80
N SER A 42 13.28 0.01 16.23
CA SER A 42 14.31 -0.86 16.85
C SER A 42 13.85 -1.46 18.18
N GLU A 43 13.10 -0.71 18.97
CA GLU A 43 12.47 -1.20 20.20
C GLU A 43 11.44 -2.30 19.88
N THR A 44 10.62 -2.09 18.86
CA THR A 44 9.65 -3.08 18.37
C THR A 44 10.35 -4.37 17.92
N GLU A 45 11.38 -4.26 17.10
CA GLU A 45 12.15 -5.40 16.61
C GLU A 45 12.77 -6.19 17.78
N ALA A 46 13.24 -5.51 18.83
CA ALA A 46 13.75 -6.16 20.03
C ALA A 46 12.64 -6.89 20.80
N CYS A 47 11.48 -6.26 21.02
CA CYS A 47 10.32 -6.89 21.66
C CYS A 47 9.84 -8.15 20.93
N LEU A 48 9.87 -8.13 19.59
CA LEU A 48 9.45 -9.28 18.79
C LEU A 48 10.47 -10.41 18.83
N LYS A 49 11.77 -10.10 18.85
CA LYS A 49 12.83 -11.11 19.01
C LYS A 49 12.76 -11.83 20.36
N SER A 50 12.30 -11.14 21.41
CA SER A 50 12.10 -11.73 22.74
C SER A 50 10.74 -12.41 22.90
N PHE A 51 9.85 -12.36 21.91
CA PHE A 51 8.53 -12.97 22.00
C PHE A 51 8.65 -14.50 21.86
N PRO A 52 8.08 -15.30 22.78
CA PRO A 52 8.27 -16.76 22.80
C PRO A 52 7.55 -17.49 21.67
N PHE A 53 6.69 -16.80 20.92
CA PHE A 53 5.97 -17.36 19.78
C PHE A 53 6.77 -17.11 18.49
N ARG A 54 7.61 -18.07 18.10
CA ARG A 54 8.11 -18.20 16.73
C ARG A 54 7.26 -19.24 16.02
N ASN A 55 6.31 -18.78 15.22
CA ASN A 55 5.60 -19.66 14.31
C ASN A 55 6.19 -19.46 12.92
N ASP A 56 6.82 -20.50 12.36
CA ASP A 56 7.40 -20.47 11.01
C ASP A 56 6.33 -20.27 9.92
N LEU A 57 5.04 -20.38 10.28
CA LEU A 57 3.90 -20.23 9.37
C LEU A 57 3.32 -18.80 9.30
N LEU A 58 3.67 -17.90 10.23
CA LEU A 58 3.14 -16.53 10.26
C LEU A 58 4.27 -15.51 10.29
N PHE A 59 4.42 -14.76 9.19
CA PHE A 59 5.43 -13.72 9.07
C PHE A 59 4.91 -12.38 9.58
N LEU A 60 5.61 -11.76 10.53
CA LEU A 60 5.29 -10.40 10.96
C LEU A 60 6.19 -9.41 10.19
N ASP A 61 5.59 -8.55 9.38
CA ASP A 61 6.31 -7.50 8.62
C ASP A 61 6.09 -6.11 9.24
N LEU A 62 7.18 -5.40 9.48
CA LEU A 62 7.18 -4.10 10.13
C LEU A 62 7.47 -2.97 9.15
N HIS A 63 6.49 -2.09 9.03
CA HIS A 63 6.53 -0.89 8.21
C HIS A 63 6.66 0.35 9.08
N THR A 64 7.28 1.38 8.52
CA THR A 64 7.31 2.73 9.13
C THR A 64 6.57 3.76 8.28
N ASP A 65 6.08 3.34 7.12
CA ASP A 65 5.34 4.14 6.14
C ASP A 65 4.52 3.24 5.21
N ILE A 66 3.62 3.84 4.42
CA ILE A 66 2.69 3.13 3.53
C ILE A 66 3.24 2.86 2.12
N ILE A 67 4.34 3.52 1.71
CA ILE A 67 4.94 3.40 0.36
C ILE A 67 6.27 2.62 0.38
N ASN A 68 6.52 1.89 1.47
CA ASN A 68 7.73 1.15 1.78
C ASN A 68 9.03 1.86 1.34
N THR A 69 9.30 3.06 1.90
CA THR A 69 10.46 3.87 1.48
C THR A 69 11.81 3.15 1.64
N LYS A 70 11.89 2.18 2.55
CA LYS A 70 13.05 1.31 2.76
C LYS A 70 13.48 0.63 1.46
N ARG A 71 12.55 0.22 0.59
CA ARG A 71 12.84 -0.44 -0.70
C ARG A 71 13.60 0.44 -1.70
N PHE A 72 13.55 1.75 -1.52
CA PHE A 72 14.34 2.70 -2.32
C PHE A 72 15.73 2.93 -1.73
N GLY A 73 16.16 2.13 -0.75
CA GLY A 73 17.39 2.32 0.01
C GLY A 73 17.47 3.69 0.67
N LEU A 74 16.34 4.37 0.84
CA LEU A 74 16.26 5.63 1.56
C LEU A 74 16.14 5.26 3.03
N LEU A 75 17.28 5.19 3.72
CA LEU A 75 17.29 5.20 5.17
C LEU A 75 16.70 6.55 5.60
N GLN A 76 15.42 6.56 5.93
CA GLN A 76 14.83 7.70 6.62
C GLN A 76 15.64 7.84 7.92
N LYS A 77 16.25 9.01 8.14
CA LYS A 77 16.92 9.32 9.42
C LYS A 77 15.94 9.87 10.45
N LYS A 78 14.77 10.33 9.98
CA LYS A 78 13.69 10.96 10.75
C LYS A 78 12.36 10.66 10.06
N PRO A 79 11.24 10.60 10.81
CA PRO A 79 9.91 10.47 10.20
C PRO A 79 9.62 11.70 9.33
N SER A 80 9.18 11.48 8.09
CA SER A 80 8.75 12.58 7.23
C SER A 80 7.43 13.19 7.72
N ALA A 81 7.19 14.47 7.41
CA ALA A 81 5.98 15.19 7.81
C ALA A 81 4.69 14.47 7.35
N ARG A 82 4.70 13.86 6.16
CA ARG A 82 3.58 13.05 5.65
C ARG A 82 3.27 11.83 6.51
N ILE A 83 4.28 11.18 7.09
CA ILE A 83 4.07 10.06 8.02
C ILE A 83 3.54 10.53 9.36
N MET A 84 4.01 11.67 9.88
CA MET A 84 3.45 12.23 11.10
C MET A 84 1.96 12.57 10.94
N LYS A 85 1.58 13.18 9.81
CA LYS A 85 0.16 13.47 9.49
C LYS A 85 -0.67 12.20 9.30
N MET A 86 -0.12 11.15 8.71
CA MET A 86 -0.76 9.83 8.61
C MET A 86 -1.12 9.26 9.99
N TRP A 87 -0.19 9.32 10.94
CA TRP A 87 -0.45 8.88 12.32
C TRP A 87 -1.54 9.70 13.02
N GLN A 88 -1.64 11.01 12.72
CA GLN A 88 -2.69 11.88 13.27
C GLN A 88 -4.09 11.55 12.73
N ARG A 89 -4.19 11.03 11.51
CA ARG A 89 -5.45 10.62 10.89
C ARG A 89 -5.82 9.15 11.15
N ALA A 90 -4.94 8.38 11.78
CA ALA A 90 -5.21 6.99 12.10
C ALA A 90 -6.45 6.87 13.00
N GLN A 91 -7.26 5.86 12.75
CA GLN A 91 -8.54 5.66 13.43
C GLN A 91 -8.41 4.55 14.46
N ASN A 92 -9.04 4.73 15.62
CA ASN A 92 -9.11 3.69 16.65
C ASN A 92 -10.09 2.60 16.23
N ILE A 93 -9.71 1.35 16.49
CA ILE A 93 -10.56 0.17 16.34
C ILE A 93 -10.40 -0.72 17.58
N ASP A 94 -11.40 -1.54 17.83
CA ASP A 94 -11.28 -2.68 18.73
C ASP A 94 -11.00 -3.93 17.88
N PHE A 95 -9.83 -4.54 18.09
CA PHE A 95 -9.44 -5.77 17.42
C PHE A 95 -9.44 -6.91 18.43
N GLU A 96 -10.48 -7.74 18.43
CA GLU A 96 -10.64 -8.86 19.38
C GLU A 96 -10.52 -8.40 20.86
N GLY A 97 -11.13 -7.26 21.23
CA GLY A 97 -11.03 -6.67 22.57
C GLY A 97 -9.72 -5.94 22.87
N VAL A 98 -8.82 -5.82 21.88
CA VAL A 98 -7.56 -5.10 21.99
C VAL A 98 -7.64 -3.78 21.22
N PRO A 99 -7.46 -2.63 21.89
CA PRO A 99 -7.37 -1.35 21.20
C PRO A 99 -6.21 -1.32 20.21
N ALA A 100 -6.52 -1.03 18.96
CA ALA A 100 -5.56 -0.91 17.87
C ALA A 100 -5.89 0.30 16.99
N LEU A 101 -4.99 0.61 16.07
CA LEU A 101 -5.21 1.65 15.06
C LEU A 101 -5.32 1.03 13.67
N VAL A 102 -6.05 1.70 12.79
CA VAL A 102 -6.01 1.50 11.33
C VAL A 102 -5.72 2.83 10.64
N LEU A 103 -5.29 2.78 9.40
CA LEU A 103 -5.16 3.98 8.58
C LEU A 103 -6.54 4.63 8.36
N SER A 104 -6.55 5.94 8.09
CA SER A 104 -7.73 6.58 7.53
C SER A 104 -8.14 5.89 6.23
N PRO A 105 -9.42 5.94 5.82
CA PRO A 105 -9.87 5.29 4.59
C PRO A 105 -9.05 5.70 3.35
N GLU A 106 -8.72 6.98 3.24
CA GLU A 106 -7.96 7.54 2.13
C GLU A 106 -6.50 7.07 2.15
N ASP A 107 -5.83 7.13 3.31
CA ASP A 107 -4.47 6.62 3.47
C ASP A 107 -4.41 5.10 3.20
N PHE A 108 -5.44 4.37 3.61
CA PHE A 108 -5.50 2.93 3.44
C PHE A 108 -5.68 2.54 1.98
N LEU A 109 -6.59 3.19 1.25
CA LEU A 109 -6.78 2.98 -0.18
C LEU A 109 -5.49 3.24 -0.96
N ILE A 110 -4.75 4.31 -0.63
CA ILE A 110 -3.44 4.61 -1.24
C ILE A 110 -2.45 3.48 -1.00
N ALA A 111 -2.42 2.93 0.22
CA ALA A 111 -1.52 1.84 0.56
C ALA A 111 -1.87 0.53 -0.15
N LEU A 112 -3.16 0.17 -0.25
CA LEU A 112 -3.62 -0.99 -0.99
C LEU A 112 -3.28 -0.86 -2.48
N CYS A 113 -3.52 0.32 -3.07
CA CYS A 113 -3.18 0.61 -4.45
C CYS A 113 -1.67 0.55 -4.70
N PHE A 114 -0.85 1.10 -3.78
CA PHE A 114 0.61 0.98 -3.85
C PHE A 114 1.04 -0.49 -3.83
N HIS A 115 0.51 -1.27 -2.89
CA HIS A 115 0.83 -2.68 -2.74
C HIS A 115 0.52 -3.46 -4.03
N LEU A 116 -0.68 -3.32 -4.57
CA LEU A 116 -1.08 -3.99 -5.80
C LEU A 116 -0.27 -3.53 -7.02
N ALA A 117 -0.17 -2.22 -7.25
CA ALA A 117 0.50 -1.69 -8.44
C ALA A 117 2.01 -1.91 -8.40
N PHE A 118 2.66 -1.67 -7.26
CA PHE A 118 4.12 -1.71 -7.17
C PHE A 118 4.66 -3.10 -6.87
N ASN A 119 4.09 -3.81 -5.89
CA ASN A 119 4.61 -5.12 -5.45
C ASN A 119 4.10 -6.26 -6.33
N HIS A 120 2.83 -6.16 -6.76
CA HIS A 120 2.17 -7.20 -7.55
C HIS A 120 2.01 -6.83 -9.02
N ARG A 121 2.39 -5.61 -9.43
CA ARG A 121 2.37 -5.15 -10.83
C ARG A 121 0.98 -5.26 -11.46
N LEU A 122 -0.05 -4.89 -10.68
CA LEU A 122 -1.46 -4.99 -11.09
C LEU A 122 -1.86 -6.41 -11.54
N CYS A 123 -1.24 -7.43 -10.94
CA CYS A 123 -1.58 -8.83 -11.15
C CYS A 123 -2.14 -9.39 -9.85
N GLY A 124 -3.11 -10.29 -9.94
CA GLY A 124 -3.64 -11.07 -8.82
C GLY A 124 -5.06 -10.65 -8.43
N PRO A 125 -6.06 -11.52 -8.63
CA PRO A 125 -7.47 -11.18 -8.44
C PRO A 125 -7.82 -10.88 -6.98
N LEU A 126 -7.13 -11.52 -6.03
CA LEU A 126 -7.33 -11.31 -4.60
C LEU A 126 -7.13 -9.85 -4.20
N TRP A 127 -6.05 -9.21 -4.65
CA TRP A 127 -5.75 -7.83 -4.29
C TRP A 127 -6.64 -6.80 -5.01
N PHE A 128 -7.15 -7.13 -6.20
CA PHE A 128 -8.21 -6.32 -6.81
C PHE A 128 -9.52 -6.44 -6.05
N SER A 129 -9.90 -7.65 -5.63
CA SER A 129 -11.07 -7.90 -4.79
C SER A 129 -10.98 -7.15 -3.46
N ASP A 130 -9.80 -7.10 -2.83
CA ASP A 130 -9.56 -6.29 -1.62
C ASP A 130 -9.97 -4.83 -1.82
N ILE A 131 -9.51 -4.22 -2.90
CA ILE A 131 -9.79 -2.81 -3.20
C ILE A 131 -11.27 -2.64 -3.59
N ALA A 132 -11.83 -3.55 -4.38
CA ALA A 132 -13.24 -3.49 -4.77
C ALA A 132 -14.18 -3.56 -3.55
N HIS A 133 -13.97 -4.53 -2.66
CA HIS A 133 -14.75 -4.68 -1.43
C HIS A 133 -14.54 -3.50 -0.50
N PHE A 134 -13.31 -2.99 -0.39
CA PHE A 134 -13.03 -1.79 0.38
C PHE A 134 -13.84 -0.58 -0.16
N LEU A 135 -13.84 -0.35 -1.48
CA LEU A 135 -14.60 0.73 -2.09
C LEU A 135 -16.10 0.58 -1.89
N GLU A 136 -16.62 -0.65 -1.88
CA GLU A 136 -18.02 -0.94 -1.58
C GLU A 136 -18.37 -0.61 -0.11
N CYS A 137 -17.58 -1.11 0.86
CA CYS A 137 -17.81 -0.85 2.29
C CYS A 137 -17.70 0.64 2.67
N TYR A 138 -16.85 1.38 1.96
CA TYR A 138 -16.61 2.79 2.16
C TYR A 138 -17.31 3.69 1.12
N ASN A 139 -18.26 3.15 0.37
CA ASN A 139 -19.07 3.93 -0.55
C ASN A 139 -19.82 5.06 0.20
N GLY A 140 -19.76 6.27 -0.33
CA GLY A 140 -20.30 7.48 0.31
C GLY A 140 -19.54 7.97 1.55
N LYS A 141 -18.50 7.24 2.01
CA LYS A 141 -17.66 7.63 3.15
C LYS A 141 -16.28 8.14 2.73
N LEU A 142 -15.79 7.73 1.55
CA LEU A 142 -14.51 8.20 1.01
C LEU A 142 -14.58 9.66 0.58
N ASN A 143 -13.63 10.44 1.07
CA ASN A 143 -13.37 11.78 0.58
C ASN A 143 -12.42 11.74 -0.61
N TRP A 144 -12.98 11.71 -1.83
CA TRP A 144 -12.22 11.66 -3.07
C TRP A 144 -11.26 12.85 -3.26
N ALA A 145 -11.64 14.05 -2.82
CA ALA A 145 -10.78 15.23 -2.91
C ALA A 145 -9.53 15.10 -2.01
N GLU A 146 -9.74 14.59 -0.79
CA GLU A 146 -8.65 14.29 0.14
C GLU A 146 -7.76 13.15 -0.39
N LEU A 147 -8.34 12.08 -0.94
CA LEU A 147 -7.60 11.00 -1.59
C LEU A 147 -6.66 11.53 -2.69
N ILE A 148 -7.15 12.42 -3.56
CA ILE A 148 -6.34 13.03 -4.63
C ILE A 148 -5.16 13.80 -4.04
N GLN A 149 -5.41 14.64 -3.02
CA GLN A 149 -4.37 15.44 -2.39
C GLN A 149 -3.33 14.54 -1.70
N LEU A 150 -3.77 13.55 -0.94
CA LEU A 150 -2.89 12.61 -0.26
C LEU A 150 -2.07 11.78 -1.24
N ALA A 151 -2.69 11.26 -2.31
CA ALA A 151 -1.97 10.49 -3.33
C ALA A 151 -0.84 11.30 -3.97
N ARG A 152 -1.04 12.61 -4.18
CA ARG A 152 -0.01 13.54 -4.65
C ARG A 152 1.05 13.81 -3.57
N ASP A 153 0.65 14.03 -2.33
CA ASP A 153 1.58 14.23 -1.20
C ASP A 153 2.47 13.00 -0.95
N TYR A 154 1.95 11.80 -1.20
CA TYR A 154 2.72 10.54 -1.18
C TYR A 154 3.50 10.26 -2.46
N GLU A 155 3.35 11.09 -3.50
CA GLU A 155 3.95 10.91 -4.83
C GLU A 155 3.61 9.53 -5.43
N ASN A 156 2.35 9.13 -5.27
CA ASN A 156 1.82 7.80 -5.57
C ASN A 156 0.50 7.84 -6.35
N ALA A 157 0.18 8.95 -7.01
CA ALA A 157 -1.05 9.14 -7.77
C ALA A 157 -1.20 8.10 -8.90
N LYS A 158 -0.11 7.75 -9.59
CA LYS A 158 -0.11 6.74 -10.67
C LYS A 158 -0.56 5.36 -10.20
N SER A 159 -0.09 4.91 -9.04
CA SER A 159 -0.48 3.58 -8.52
C SER A 159 -1.97 3.55 -8.23
N VAL A 160 -2.50 4.61 -7.60
CA VAL A 160 -3.94 4.75 -7.33
C VAL A 160 -4.72 4.80 -8.64
N PHE A 161 -4.29 5.64 -9.58
CA PHE A 161 -4.91 5.77 -10.90
C PHE A 161 -5.05 4.43 -11.62
N TYR A 162 -3.97 3.66 -11.76
CA TYR A 162 -4.04 2.41 -12.52
C TYR A 162 -4.87 1.33 -11.83
N CYS A 163 -4.86 1.26 -10.50
CA CYS A 163 -5.74 0.35 -9.77
C CYS A 163 -7.21 0.72 -9.97
N LEU A 164 -7.57 1.98 -9.74
CA LEU A 164 -8.96 2.45 -9.88
C LEU A 164 -9.45 2.34 -11.33
N LYS A 165 -8.59 2.68 -12.31
CA LYS A 165 -8.90 2.53 -13.73
C LYS A 165 -9.16 1.07 -14.11
N TYR A 166 -8.39 0.12 -13.56
CA TYR A 166 -8.64 -1.31 -13.81
C TYR A 166 -10.00 -1.72 -13.26
N LEU A 167 -10.31 -1.34 -12.03
CA LEU A 167 -11.59 -1.67 -11.41
C LEU A 167 -12.78 -1.08 -12.17
N ASP A 168 -12.66 0.16 -12.64
CA ASP A 168 -13.66 0.83 -13.49
C ASP A 168 -13.86 0.10 -14.84
N GLU A 169 -12.78 -0.15 -15.58
CA GLU A 169 -12.87 -0.71 -16.93
C GLU A 169 -13.10 -2.23 -16.99
N LYS A 170 -12.67 -2.99 -15.97
CA LYS A 170 -12.70 -4.46 -15.98
C LYS A 170 -13.68 -5.07 -14.99
N GLN A 171 -13.96 -4.41 -13.89
CA GLN A 171 -14.85 -4.93 -12.85
C GLN A 171 -16.13 -4.11 -12.69
N GLY A 172 -16.27 -3.00 -13.44
CA GLY A 172 -17.47 -2.17 -13.41
C GLY A 172 -17.68 -1.41 -12.10
N VAL A 173 -16.61 -1.25 -11.29
CA VAL A 173 -16.69 -0.46 -10.06
C VAL A 173 -16.81 1.01 -10.44
N ALA A 174 -17.88 1.67 -9.98
CA ALA A 174 -18.13 3.06 -10.34
C ALA A 174 -17.12 4.01 -9.67
N ILE A 175 -16.11 4.45 -10.44
CA ILE A 175 -15.14 5.46 -9.98
C ILE A 175 -15.53 6.83 -10.56
N PRO A 176 -15.57 7.91 -9.76
CA PRO A 176 -15.83 9.24 -10.28
C PRO A 176 -14.80 9.63 -11.36
N ARG A 177 -15.28 10.06 -12.54
CA ARG A 177 -14.40 10.43 -13.67
C ARG A 177 -13.39 11.51 -13.31
N GLU A 178 -13.78 12.45 -12.45
CA GLU A 178 -12.90 13.50 -11.93
C GLU A 178 -11.68 12.91 -11.22
N VAL A 179 -11.86 11.86 -10.41
CA VAL A 179 -10.75 11.20 -9.69
C VAL A 179 -9.76 10.59 -10.65
N LEU A 180 -10.23 9.88 -11.69
CA LEU A 180 -9.37 9.30 -12.71
C LEU A 180 -8.65 10.39 -13.52
N ASN A 181 -9.31 11.51 -13.81
CA ASN A 181 -8.71 12.63 -14.53
C ASN A 181 -7.62 13.34 -13.69
N GLU A 182 -7.87 13.55 -12.40
CA GLU A 182 -6.94 14.25 -11.50
C GLU A 182 -5.72 13.41 -11.11
N LEU A 183 -5.89 12.09 -10.95
CA LEU A 183 -4.80 11.17 -10.64
C LEU A 183 -4.03 10.71 -11.89
N GLY A 184 -4.67 10.77 -13.06
CA GLY A 184 -4.13 10.29 -14.32
C GLY A 184 -2.85 11.04 -14.75
N PRO A 185 -1.86 10.33 -15.31
CA PRO A 185 -0.67 10.97 -15.82
C PRO A 185 -0.97 11.87 -17.04
N LYS A 186 -0.50 13.12 -17.01
CA LYS A 186 -0.66 14.08 -18.12
C LYS A 186 -0.11 13.58 -19.47
N LYS A 187 0.93 12.74 -19.43
CA LYS A 187 1.53 12.10 -20.60
C LYS A 187 1.83 10.65 -20.26
N ILE A 188 1.31 9.75 -21.10
CA ILE A 188 1.61 8.31 -21.04
C ILE A 188 2.57 7.99 -22.17
N SER A 189 3.75 7.46 -21.84
CA SER A 189 4.72 7.03 -22.85
C SER A 189 4.20 5.81 -23.63
N LEU A 190 4.68 5.60 -24.86
CA LEU A 190 4.33 4.40 -25.65
C LEU A 190 4.67 3.12 -24.90
N MET A 191 5.81 3.10 -24.19
CA MET A 191 6.22 1.96 -23.37
C MET A 191 5.25 1.71 -22.22
N GLU A 192 4.87 2.75 -21.47
CA GLU A 192 3.91 2.64 -20.37
C GLU A 192 2.55 2.16 -20.86
N ARG A 193 2.07 2.70 -21.99
CA ARG A 193 0.83 2.24 -22.65
C ARG A 193 0.89 0.77 -23.01
N MET A 194 1.97 0.33 -23.66
CA MET A 194 2.20 -1.07 -24.03
C MET A 194 2.21 -1.99 -22.80
N LEU A 195 2.85 -1.58 -21.71
CA LEU A 195 2.90 -2.36 -20.47
C LEU A 195 1.52 -2.51 -19.83
N VAL A 196 0.76 -1.41 -19.73
CA VAL A 196 -0.60 -1.42 -19.20
C VAL A 196 -1.53 -2.26 -20.07
N GLU A 197 -1.45 -2.15 -21.40
CA GLU A 197 -2.24 -2.98 -22.31
C GLU A 197 -1.95 -4.48 -22.16
N ARG A 198 -0.70 -4.86 -21.87
CA ARG A 198 -0.36 -6.25 -21.57
C ARG A 198 -0.99 -6.73 -20.27
N ILE A 199 -0.94 -5.92 -19.21
CA ILE A 199 -1.60 -6.20 -17.93
C ILE A 199 -3.11 -6.37 -18.14
N TRP A 200 -3.75 -5.48 -18.90
CA TRP A 200 -5.19 -5.54 -19.21
C TRP A 200 -5.62 -6.77 -20.00
N LYS A 201 -4.67 -7.38 -20.73
CA LYS A 201 -4.84 -8.64 -21.47
C LYS A 201 -4.35 -9.85 -20.66
N GLU A 202 -4.07 -9.65 -19.36
CA GLU A 202 -3.58 -10.67 -18.42
C GLU A 202 -2.31 -11.38 -18.91
N LYS A 203 -1.50 -10.69 -19.73
CA LYS A 203 -0.26 -11.23 -20.25
C LYS A 203 0.86 -11.01 -19.25
N PRO A 204 1.70 -12.02 -18.98
CA PRO A 204 2.83 -11.86 -18.09
C PRO A 204 3.78 -10.78 -18.61
N LEU A 205 4.28 -9.96 -17.69
CA LEU A 205 5.28 -8.93 -17.99
C LEU A 205 6.71 -9.49 -17.96
N GLY A 206 6.97 -10.55 -17.18
CA GLY A 206 8.33 -11.07 -17.00
C GLY A 206 9.30 -9.96 -16.58
N LEU A 207 10.44 -9.86 -17.26
CA LEU A 207 11.44 -8.81 -17.04
C LEU A 207 10.90 -7.39 -17.29
N LEU A 208 9.87 -7.23 -18.13
CA LEU A 208 9.24 -5.93 -18.38
C LEU A 208 8.51 -5.38 -17.15
N GLY A 209 8.22 -6.23 -16.17
CA GLY A 209 7.61 -5.82 -14.90
C GLY A 209 8.46 -4.78 -14.16
N PHE A 210 9.78 -4.84 -14.31
CA PHE A 210 10.69 -3.83 -13.76
C PHE A 210 10.41 -2.44 -14.34
N PHE A 211 10.25 -2.33 -15.66
CA PHE A 211 9.97 -1.04 -16.30
C PHE A 211 8.60 -0.50 -15.93
N PHE A 212 7.62 -1.38 -15.67
CA PHE A 212 6.33 -0.99 -15.15
C PHE A 212 6.49 -0.36 -13.75
N SER A 213 7.11 -1.07 -12.80
CA SER A 213 7.40 -0.51 -11.46
C SER A 213 8.19 0.80 -11.55
N LEU A 214 9.18 0.88 -12.46
CA LEU A 214 9.95 2.10 -12.69
C LEU A 214 9.09 3.26 -13.25
N SER A 215 8.05 2.99 -14.03
CA SER A 215 7.12 4.00 -14.56
C SER A 215 6.13 4.55 -13.52
N LEU A 216 5.87 3.78 -12.46
CA LEU A 216 5.02 4.18 -11.33
C LEU A 216 5.71 5.16 -10.38
N ILE A 217 7.05 5.15 -10.32
CA ILE A 217 7.80 6.03 -9.41
C ILE A 217 7.81 7.46 -9.97
N GLU A 218 7.03 8.33 -9.36
CA GLU A 218 6.89 9.74 -9.77
C GLU A 218 8.11 10.59 -9.36
N ASN A 219 8.66 10.33 -8.17
CA ASN A 219 9.82 11.03 -7.66
C ASN A 219 11.10 10.65 -8.44
N GLN A 220 11.69 11.61 -9.16
CA GLN A 220 12.88 11.34 -10.00
C GLN A 220 14.10 10.84 -9.21
N LYS A 221 14.27 11.31 -7.96
CA LYS A 221 15.37 10.87 -7.10
C LYS A 221 15.16 9.41 -6.66
N MET A 222 13.95 9.05 -6.24
CA MET A 222 13.61 7.66 -5.90
C MET A 222 13.70 6.76 -7.12
N ARG A 223 13.26 7.23 -8.29
CA ARG A 223 13.31 6.48 -9.54
C ARG A 223 14.74 6.13 -9.94
N ARG A 224 15.65 7.10 -9.90
CA ARG A 224 17.10 6.88 -10.15
C ARG A 224 17.71 5.93 -9.13
N ARG A 225 17.33 6.07 -7.85
CA ARG A 225 17.85 5.21 -6.78
C ARG A 225 17.34 3.77 -6.89
N TYR A 226 16.07 3.58 -7.22
CA TYR A 226 15.48 2.27 -7.50
C TYR A 226 16.18 1.58 -8.67
N LEU A 227 16.40 2.31 -9.78
CA LEU A 227 17.14 1.82 -10.94
C LEU A 227 18.55 1.40 -10.55
N TRP A 228 19.28 2.26 -9.82
CA TRP A 228 20.63 1.95 -9.37
C TRP A 228 20.67 0.70 -8.50
N LEU A 229 19.84 0.62 -7.45
CA LEU A 229 19.77 -0.55 -6.56
C LEU A 229 19.45 -1.84 -7.31
N THR A 230 18.54 -1.78 -8.29
CA THR A 230 18.16 -2.97 -9.06
C THR A 230 19.29 -3.46 -9.96
N LEU A 231 20.17 -2.56 -10.42
CA LEU A 231 21.32 -2.90 -11.27
C LEU A 231 22.56 -3.31 -10.48
N THR A 232 22.71 -2.85 -9.23
CA THR A 232 23.92 -3.06 -8.43
C THR A 232 23.79 -4.08 -7.31
N THR A 233 22.58 -4.43 -6.89
CA THR A 233 22.37 -5.44 -5.84
C THR A 233 22.40 -6.83 -6.48
N PRO A 234 23.30 -7.74 -6.06
CA PRO A 234 23.31 -9.11 -6.55
C PRO A 234 21.97 -9.80 -6.20
N ARG A 235 21.43 -10.57 -7.15
CA ARG A 235 20.19 -11.33 -7.00
C ARG A 235 20.44 -12.69 -6.35
#